data_AF-A0A7J7KHD0-F1
#
_entry.id   AF-A0A7J7KHD0-F1
#
_cell.length_a   1.000
_cell.length_b   1.000
_cell.length_c   1.000
_cell.angle_alpha   90.00
_cell.angle_beta   90.00
_cell.angle_gamma   90.00
#
_symmetry.space_group_name_H-M   'P 1'
#
loop_
_entity.id
_entity.type
_entity.pdbx_description
1 polymer ?
#
loop_
_entity_poly.entity_id
_entity_poly.type
_entity_poly.pdbx_seq_one_letter_code
_entity_poly.pdbx_strand_id
1 'polypeptide(L)'
;MTNMSVVEAPHSKKTIGQLSDIEKNPCWEASQTTSLNLNLRCLIGVYRKIILTRICAATLFKTIETVRSFGTVLLNRGKYRELSHLYHQIMTEPKLEHFTESSVAFSHPLNELSEDTEALSSDLLLKYKQYSFKEDGEFVDGWRHLSTSFKHQKDDALVARQLISAKLFYFSRKFNLTEKMSTLLKDEVLNSLTNQVDDFSSQQIETEAKGVDLAPQEQPPRPLSFKQVMEYIERGEEVPGAETIVVEPTNEPVTSCTKELPRKPWE
;
A
#
# COMPACT_ATOMS: atom_id res chain seq x y z
N MET A 1 -27.01 -42.39 -44.28
CA MET A 1 -26.11 -43.49 -44.67
C MET A 1 -24.70 -43.12 -44.23
N THR A 2 -24.33 -43.47 -43.00
CA THR A 2 -22.94 -43.40 -42.53
C THR A 2 -22.79 -44.41 -41.40
N ASN A 3 -21.93 -45.40 -41.62
CA ASN A 3 -21.80 -46.62 -40.83
C ASN A 3 -21.14 -46.36 -39.48
N MET A 4 -21.72 -46.93 -38.42
CA MET A 4 -21.07 -47.10 -37.12
C MET A 4 -20.15 -48.32 -37.17
N SER A 5 -18.87 -48.12 -36.87
CA SER A 5 -17.87 -49.17 -36.74
C SER A 5 -17.79 -49.61 -35.27
N VAL A 6 -18.38 -50.76 -34.97
CA VAL A 6 -18.24 -51.48 -33.71
C VAL A 6 -16.91 -52.24 -33.74
N VAL A 7 -16.01 -51.92 -32.82
CA VAL A 7 -14.76 -52.66 -32.61
C VAL A 7 -14.95 -53.55 -31.38
N GLU A 8 -15.10 -54.85 -31.63
CA GLU A 8 -15.07 -55.91 -30.61
C GLU A 8 -13.64 -56.10 -30.09
N ALA A 9 -13.50 -56.16 -28.76
CA ALA A 9 -12.24 -56.48 -28.08
C ALA A 9 -12.29 -57.91 -27.50
N PRO A 10 -11.17 -58.64 -27.52
CA PRO A 10 -11.15 -60.07 -27.22
C PRO A 10 -11.15 -60.38 -25.72
N HIS A 11 -11.97 -61.38 -25.36
CA HIS A 11 -12.02 -62.01 -24.05
C HIS A 11 -10.69 -62.69 -23.68
N SER A 12 -9.98 -62.13 -22.71
CA SER A 12 -8.86 -62.78 -22.02
C SER A 12 -9.40 -63.58 -20.82
N LYS A 13 -9.45 -64.91 -20.97
CA LYS A 13 -9.72 -65.86 -19.90
C LYS A 13 -8.50 -65.92 -18.98
N LYS A 14 -8.60 -65.31 -17.79
CA LYS A 14 -7.57 -65.43 -16.74
C LYS A 14 -7.94 -66.57 -15.80
N THR A 15 -7.02 -67.52 -15.75
CA THR A 15 -6.98 -68.74 -14.95
C THR A 15 -7.26 -68.49 -13.47
N ILE A 16 -8.27 -69.18 -12.94
CA ILE A 16 -8.55 -69.30 -11.50
C ILE A 16 -7.56 -70.33 -10.96
N GLY A 17 -6.47 -69.83 -10.36
CA GLY A 17 -5.57 -70.62 -9.52
C GLY A 17 -6.07 -70.60 -8.09
N GLN A 18 -6.36 -71.78 -7.54
CA GLN A 18 -6.63 -72.01 -6.12
C GLN A 18 -5.44 -71.49 -5.28
N LEU A 19 -5.69 -70.48 -4.44
CA LEU A 19 -4.92 -70.23 -3.23
C LEU A 19 -5.76 -70.73 -2.05
N SER A 20 -5.55 -71.99 -1.68
CA SER A 20 -5.84 -72.45 -0.33
C SER A 20 -4.65 -72.13 0.57
N ASP A 21 -4.96 -71.77 1.81
CA ASP A 21 -4.07 -71.76 2.97
C ASP A 21 -3.12 -70.56 3.11
N ILE A 22 -3.71 -69.39 3.39
CA ILE A 22 -3.03 -68.36 4.18
C ILE A 22 -3.58 -68.44 5.61
N GLU A 23 -2.73 -69.04 6.43
CA GLU A 23 -2.78 -69.13 7.88
C GLU A 23 -3.09 -67.78 8.51
N LYS A 24 -4.19 -67.72 9.28
CA LYS A 24 -4.63 -66.54 10.02
C LYS A 24 -3.60 -66.21 11.10
N ASN A 25 -2.74 -65.23 10.84
CA ASN A 25 -1.88 -64.60 11.84
C ASN A 25 -2.60 -63.37 12.44
N PRO A 26 -3.13 -63.42 13.67
CA PRO A 26 -3.89 -62.30 14.27
C PRO A 26 -3.01 -61.14 14.82
N CYS A 27 -1.75 -61.01 14.39
CA CYS A 27 -0.77 -60.17 15.11
C CYS A 27 -0.47 -58.79 14.46
N TRP A 28 -1.06 -58.44 13.31
CA TRP A 28 -0.69 -57.21 12.57
C TRP A 28 -1.71 -56.06 12.65
N GLU A 29 -2.95 -56.29 13.08
CA GLU A 29 -3.98 -55.23 13.15
C GLU A 29 -3.88 -54.33 14.40
N ALA A 30 -3.15 -54.73 15.43
CA ALA A 30 -2.99 -53.93 16.64
C ALA A 30 -1.97 -52.76 16.51
N SER A 31 -1.13 -52.75 15.45
CA SER A 31 -0.08 -51.73 15.27
C SER A 31 -0.47 -50.56 14.35
N GLN A 32 -1.56 -50.65 13.58
CA GLN A 32 -1.95 -49.55 12.68
C GLN A 32 -2.85 -48.50 13.34
N THR A 33 -3.64 -48.87 14.35
CA THR A 33 -4.57 -47.96 15.04
C THR A 33 -3.88 -47.01 16.03
N THR A 34 -2.69 -47.37 16.52
CA THR A 34 -1.88 -46.52 17.40
C THR A 34 -1.15 -45.40 16.64
N SER A 35 -0.73 -45.64 15.40
CA SER A 35 -0.08 -44.64 14.53
C SER A 35 -1.02 -43.50 14.14
N LEU A 36 -2.28 -43.79 13.78
CA LEU A 36 -3.26 -42.77 13.41
C LEU A 36 -3.67 -41.87 14.60
N ASN A 37 -3.70 -42.41 15.81
CA ASN A 37 -4.00 -41.64 17.02
C ASN A 37 -2.89 -40.65 17.40
N LEU A 38 -1.63 -40.95 17.08
CA LEU A 38 -0.50 -40.05 17.35
C LEU A 38 -0.53 -38.82 16.42
N ASN A 39 -0.79 -39.04 15.13
CA ASN A 39 -0.88 -37.97 14.13
C ASN A 39 -2.05 -37.01 14.42
N LEU A 40 -3.21 -37.53 14.86
CA LEU A 40 -4.36 -36.69 15.17
C LEU A 40 -4.11 -35.81 16.41
N ARG A 41 -3.42 -36.33 17.44
CA ARG A 41 -3.06 -35.54 18.63
C ARG A 41 -2.05 -34.43 18.31
N CYS A 42 -1.07 -34.70 17.47
CA CYS A 42 -0.14 -33.67 16.98
C CYS A 42 -0.86 -32.59 16.17
N LEU A 43 -1.76 -32.99 15.25
CA LEU A 43 -2.52 -32.05 14.44
C LEU A 43 -3.40 -31.14 15.32
N ILE A 44 -4.13 -31.70 16.28
CA ILE A 44 -4.97 -30.92 17.22
C ILE A 44 -4.12 -29.96 18.06
N GLY A 45 -2.91 -30.36 18.46
CA GLY A 45 -1.96 -29.49 19.17
C GLY A 45 -1.51 -28.29 18.33
N VAL A 46 -1.20 -28.50 17.05
CA VAL A 46 -0.82 -27.44 16.11
C VAL A 46 -1.99 -26.48 15.84
N TYR A 47 -3.19 -27.00 15.57
CA TYR A 47 -4.38 -26.17 15.36
C TYR A 47 -4.74 -25.34 16.59
N ARG A 48 -4.65 -25.90 17.80
CA ARG A 48 -4.88 -25.14 19.05
C ARG A 48 -3.89 -23.99 19.19
N LYS A 49 -2.59 -24.23 18.94
CA LYS A 49 -1.58 -23.17 18.99
C LYS A 49 -1.87 -22.07 17.96
N ILE A 50 -2.18 -22.42 16.71
CA ILE A 50 -2.51 -21.44 15.65
C ILE A 50 -3.73 -20.60 16.03
N ILE A 51 -4.79 -21.22 16.54
CA ILE A 51 -6.01 -20.53 16.95
C ILE A 51 -5.74 -19.59 18.13
N LEU A 52 -5.00 -20.05 19.15
CA LEU A 52 -4.59 -19.21 20.29
C LEU A 52 -3.74 -18.02 19.86
N THR A 53 -2.76 -18.22 18.97
CA THR A 53 -1.94 -17.12 18.44
C THR A 53 -2.80 -16.10 17.67
N ARG A 54 -3.76 -16.56 16.87
CA ARG A 54 -4.66 -15.65 16.13
C ARG A 54 -5.63 -14.90 17.04
N ILE A 55 -6.15 -15.53 18.08
CA ILE A 55 -7.00 -14.86 19.07
C ILE A 55 -6.20 -13.81 19.83
N CYS A 56 -4.98 -14.13 20.26
CA CYS A 56 -4.08 -13.18 20.93
C CYS A 56 -3.66 -12.01 20.01
N ALA A 57 -3.41 -12.28 18.72
CA ALA A 57 -3.09 -11.22 17.76
C ALA A 57 -4.30 -10.29 17.53
N ALA A 58 -5.51 -10.85 17.44
CA ALA A 58 -6.73 -10.06 17.24
C ALA A 58 -7.08 -9.20 18.47
N THR A 59 -6.84 -9.69 19.69
CA THR A 59 -7.01 -8.89 20.90
C THR A 59 -5.95 -7.79 20.99
N LEU A 60 -4.68 -8.08 20.71
CA LEU A 60 -3.62 -7.07 20.65
C LEU A 60 -3.92 -5.97 19.64
N PHE A 61 -4.41 -6.32 18.45
CA PHE A 61 -4.74 -5.35 17.41
C PHE A 61 -5.85 -4.37 17.85
N LYS A 62 -6.91 -4.88 18.50
CA LYS A 62 -7.97 -4.04 19.06
C LYS A 62 -7.45 -3.10 20.15
N THR A 63 -6.52 -3.57 20.98
CA THR A 63 -5.90 -2.75 22.02
C THR A 63 -5.08 -1.61 21.40
N ILE A 64 -4.30 -1.88 20.36
CA ILE A 64 -3.50 -0.86 19.64
C ILE A 64 -4.39 0.20 19.01
N GLU A 65 -5.50 -0.19 18.38
CA GLU A 65 -6.42 0.75 17.74
C GLU A 65 -7.13 1.64 18.77
N THR A 66 -7.50 1.06 19.92
CA THR A 66 -8.08 1.81 21.05
C THR A 66 -7.08 2.81 21.63
N VAL A 67 -5.82 2.38 21.81
CA VAL A 67 -4.72 3.23 22.27
C VAL A 67 -4.45 4.37 21.29
N ARG A 68 -4.46 4.08 19.98
CA ARG A 68 -4.28 5.09 18.94
C ARG A 68 -5.39 6.13 18.95
N SER A 69 -6.64 5.70 19.04
CA SER A 69 -7.81 6.59 19.16
C SER A 69 -7.70 7.47 20.41
N PHE A 70 -7.37 6.87 21.55
CA PHE A 70 -7.18 7.62 22.80
C PHE A 70 -6.02 8.63 22.72
N GLY A 71 -4.91 8.25 22.08
CA GLY A 71 -3.78 9.14 21.82
C GLY A 71 -4.17 10.36 20.97
N THR A 72 -4.98 10.18 19.93
CA THR A 72 -5.47 11.30 19.12
C THR A 72 -6.38 12.26 19.90
N VAL A 73 -7.22 11.73 20.80
CA VAL A 73 -8.08 12.55 21.67
C VAL A 73 -7.25 13.38 22.65
N LEU A 74 -6.20 12.80 23.23
CA LEU A 74 -5.29 13.53 24.12
C LEU A 74 -4.50 14.62 23.39
N LEU A 75 -4.05 14.33 22.16
CA LEU A 75 -3.34 15.30 21.31
C LEU A 75 -4.23 16.51 20.99
N ASN A 76 -5.48 16.27 20.57
CA ASN A 76 -6.43 17.33 20.24
C ASN A 76 -6.84 18.18 21.46
N ARG A 77 -6.69 17.65 22.68
CA ARG A 77 -6.96 18.37 23.93
C ARG A 77 -5.72 19.07 24.51
N GLY A 78 -4.58 19.03 23.82
CA GLY A 78 -3.32 19.64 24.31
C GLY A 78 -2.75 18.93 25.55
N LYS A 79 -3.15 17.69 25.83
CA LYS A 79 -2.75 16.91 27.01
C LYS A 79 -1.48 16.09 26.74
N TYR A 80 -0.38 16.80 26.44
CA TYR A 80 0.88 16.17 26.03
C TYR A 80 1.55 15.37 27.16
N ARG A 81 1.35 15.78 28.43
CA ARG A 81 1.94 15.10 29.59
C ARG A 81 1.33 13.71 29.78
N GLU A 82 0.01 13.61 29.68
CA GLU A 82 -0.74 12.36 29.77
C GLU A 82 -0.44 11.45 28.57
N LEU A 83 -0.29 12.02 27.37
CA LEU A 83 0.13 11.27 26.19
C LEU A 83 1.55 10.69 26.35
N SER A 84 2.48 11.46 26.91
CA SER A 84 3.84 11.00 27.19
C SER A 84 3.85 9.86 28.22
N HIS A 85 3.03 9.96 29.26
CA HIS A 85 2.86 8.88 30.25
C HIS A 85 2.27 7.62 29.62
N LEU A 86 1.24 7.74 28.78
CA LEU A 86 0.63 6.62 28.08
C LEU A 86 1.66 5.92 27.17
N TYR A 87 2.43 6.70 26.41
CA TYR A 87 3.49 6.18 25.56
C TYR A 87 4.58 5.45 26.36
N HIS A 88 5.03 6.04 27.47
CA HIS A 88 5.99 5.38 28.35
C HIS A 88 5.39 4.12 28.97
N GLN A 89 4.13 4.11 29.40
CA GLN A 89 3.51 2.91 29.95
C GLN A 89 3.47 1.77 28.91
N ILE A 90 3.14 2.08 27.66
CA ILE A 90 3.11 1.08 26.57
C ILE A 90 4.52 0.57 26.25
N MET A 91 5.52 1.45 26.24
CA MET A 91 6.89 1.11 25.87
C MET A 91 7.72 0.51 27.02
N THR A 92 7.35 0.80 28.26
CA THR A 92 8.10 0.41 29.47
C THR A 92 7.49 -0.80 30.15
N GLU A 93 6.27 -1.24 29.80
CA GLU A 93 5.75 -2.50 30.32
C GLU A 93 6.60 -3.68 29.80
N PRO A 94 7.47 -4.27 30.64
CA PRO A 94 8.35 -5.35 30.24
C PRO A 94 7.62 -6.64 30.56
N LYS A 95 6.82 -7.18 29.63
CA LYS A 95 6.17 -8.50 29.83
C LYS A 95 5.59 -9.16 28.57
N LEU A 96 6.31 -9.11 27.44
CA LEU A 96 6.13 -10.12 26.39
C LEU A 96 7.35 -11.01 26.15
N GLU A 97 8.42 -10.87 26.94
CA GLU A 97 9.61 -11.72 26.80
C GLU A 97 9.36 -13.18 27.22
N HIS A 98 8.33 -13.45 28.03
CA HIS A 98 7.98 -14.83 28.41
C HIS A 98 7.12 -15.60 27.39
N PHE A 99 6.73 -14.98 26.26
CA PHE A 99 5.99 -15.69 25.20
C PHE A 99 6.85 -16.17 24.03
N THR A 100 8.14 -15.79 23.98
CA THR A 100 9.03 -16.09 22.85
C THR A 100 9.96 -17.28 23.05
N GLU A 101 10.17 -17.78 24.28
CA GLU A 101 11.17 -18.84 24.51
C GLU A 101 10.67 -20.28 24.26
N SER A 102 9.37 -20.51 24.06
CA SER A 102 8.82 -21.86 23.73
C SER A 102 8.52 -22.07 22.23
N SER A 103 9.12 -21.25 21.37
CA SER A 103 8.92 -21.31 19.91
C SER A 103 10.24 -21.27 19.11
N VAL A 104 11.29 -21.92 19.60
CA VAL A 104 12.62 -21.96 18.92
C VAL A 104 12.92 -23.33 18.28
N ALA A 105 11.94 -24.22 18.12
CA ALA A 105 12.16 -25.54 17.50
C ALA A 105 11.44 -25.76 16.16
N PHE A 106 10.95 -24.70 15.52
CA PHE A 106 10.40 -24.77 14.16
C PHE A 106 10.90 -23.60 13.31
N SER A 107 12.22 -23.50 13.19
CA SER A 107 12.89 -22.75 12.12
C SER A 107 12.69 -23.53 10.81
N HIS A 108 11.47 -23.49 10.26
CA HIS A 108 11.29 -23.83 8.86
C HIS A 108 12.02 -22.77 8.01
N PRO A 109 12.73 -23.18 6.95
CA PRO A 109 13.50 -22.28 6.12
C PRO A 109 12.53 -21.39 5.32
N LEU A 110 12.31 -20.16 5.79
CA LEU A 110 11.56 -19.12 5.09
C LEU A 110 12.38 -18.45 3.96
N ASN A 111 13.54 -19.02 3.62
CA ASN A 111 14.49 -18.44 2.68
C ASN A 111 14.36 -18.93 1.23
N GLU A 112 13.46 -19.87 0.92
CA GLU A 112 13.33 -20.44 -0.44
C GLU A 112 12.18 -19.87 -1.27
N LEU A 113 11.49 -18.82 -0.81
CA LEU A 113 10.38 -18.20 -1.56
C LEU A 113 10.69 -16.81 -2.14
N SER A 114 11.94 -16.32 -2.05
CA SER A 114 12.28 -14.95 -2.46
C SER A 114 12.43 -14.76 -3.97
N GLU A 115 12.93 -15.77 -4.69
CA GLU A 115 13.26 -15.59 -6.12
C GLU A 115 12.02 -15.51 -7.00
N ASP A 116 11.00 -16.34 -6.73
CA ASP A 116 9.75 -16.32 -7.51
C ASP A 116 8.98 -15.00 -7.31
N THR A 117 9.10 -14.37 -6.13
CA THR A 117 8.39 -13.11 -5.86
C THR A 117 8.92 -11.91 -6.63
N GLU A 118 10.22 -11.86 -6.93
CA GLU A 118 10.81 -10.74 -7.68
C GLU A 118 10.46 -10.78 -9.17
N ALA A 119 10.49 -11.97 -9.77
CA ALA A 119 10.07 -12.17 -11.16
C ALA A 119 8.58 -11.81 -11.35
N LEU A 120 7.72 -12.26 -10.43
CA LEU A 120 6.29 -11.92 -10.40
C LEU A 120 6.05 -10.41 -10.23
N SER A 121 6.92 -9.70 -9.50
CA SER A 121 6.82 -8.24 -9.32
C SER A 121 7.06 -7.50 -10.63
N SER A 122 8.06 -7.93 -11.41
CA SER A 122 8.44 -7.29 -12.67
C SER A 122 7.36 -7.41 -13.75
N ASP A 123 6.80 -8.60 -13.93
CA ASP A 123 5.71 -8.83 -14.89
C ASP A 123 4.46 -8.04 -14.55
N LEU A 124 4.16 -7.94 -13.26
CA LEU A 124 3.00 -7.21 -12.75
C LEU A 124 3.16 -5.70 -12.90
N LEU A 125 4.38 -5.18 -12.69
CA LEU A 125 4.71 -3.79 -12.96
C LEU A 125 4.60 -3.45 -14.45
N LEU A 126 5.09 -4.32 -15.33
CA LEU A 126 4.97 -4.16 -16.78
C LEU A 126 3.50 -4.13 -17.20
N LYS A 127 2.70 -5.06 -16.67
CA LYS A 127 1.25 -5.12 -16.91
C LYS A 127 0.53 -3.86 -16.39
N TYR A 128 0.92 -3.34 -15.24
CA TYR A 128 0.39 -2.08 -14.71
C TYR A 128 0.70 -0.90 -15.63
N LYS A 129 1.94 -0.80 -16.14
CA LYS A 129 2.37 0.27 -17.07
C LYS A 129 1.65 0.20 -18.42
N GLN A 130 1.38 -1.01 -18.92
CA GLN A 130 0.66 -1.23 -20.18
C GLN A 130 -0.86 -1.07 -20.07
N TYR A 131 -1.42 -1.02 -18.85
CA TYR A 131 -2.86 -0.93 -18.66
C TYR A 131 -3.40 0.46 -19.03
N SER A 132 -4.28 0.52 -20.03
CA SER A 132 -4.89 1.79 -20.47
C SER A 132 -6.04 2.21 -19.56
N PHE A 133 -5.70 2.88 -18.45
CA PHE A 133 -6.70 3.44 -17.52
C PHE A 133 -7.64 4.46 -18.17
N LYS A 134 -7.27 5.05 -19.31
CA LYS A 134 -8.10 6.03 -20.03
C LYS A 134 -9.21 5.39 -20.85
N GLU A 135 -8.98 4.18 -21.34
CA GLU A 135 -9.94 3.41 -22.14
C GLU A 135 -10.91 2.61 -21.28
N ASP A 136 -10.55 2.35 -20.02
CA ASP A 136 -11.40 1.62 -19.08
C ASP A 136 -12.51 2.52 -18.52
N GLY A 137 -13.72 2.34 -19.06
CA GLY A 137 -14.91 3.08 -18.65
C GLY A 137 -15.25 2.94 -17.16
N GLU A 138 -15.05 1.77 -16.56
CA GLU A 138 -15.32 1.55 -15.13
C GLU A 138 -14.41 2.41 -14.25
N PHE A 139 -13.13 2.49 -14.61
CA PHE A 139 -12.17 3.33 -13.91
C PHE A 139 -12.46 4.82 -14.11
N VAL A 140 -12.71 5.25 -15.35
CA VAL A 140 -12.98 6.66 -15.68
C VAL A 140 -14.22 7.16 -14.95
N ASP A 141 -15.29 6.37 -14.94
CA ASP A 141 -16.52 6.72 -14.24
C ASP A 141 -16.30 6.78 -12.72
N GLY A 142 -15.57 5.81 -12.14
CA GLY A 142 -15.19 5.84 -10.73
C GLY A 142 -14.34 7.06 -10.36
N TRP A 143 -13.35 7.38 -11.19
CA TRP A 143 -12.48 8.55 -10.98
C TRP A 143 -13.24 9.86 -11.12
N ARG A 144 -14.24 9.95 -12.02
CA ARG A 144 -15.09 11.14 -12.16
C ARG A 144 -15.82 11.47 -10.85
N HIS A 145 -16.30 10.46 -10.13
CA HIS A 145 -16.98 10.65 -8.84
C HIS A 145 -16.00 11.00 -7.70
N LEU A 146 -14.79 10.44 -7.73
CA LEU A 146 -13.78 10.75 -6.72
C LEU A 146 -13.21 12.16 -6.92
N SER A 147 -12.86 12.52 -8.15
CA SER A 147 -12.29 13.83 -8.51
C SER A 147 -13.22 15.01 -8.21
N THR A 148 -14.55 14.83 -8.25
CA THR A 148 -15.48 15.86 -7.80
C THR A 148 -15.29 16.28 -6.35
N SER A 149 -14.89 15.34 -5.48
CA SER A 149 -14.60 15.61 -4.06
C SER A 149 -13.31 16.41 -3.86
N PHE A 150 -12.39 16.35 -4.83
CA PHE A 150 -11.07 16.97 -4.75
C PHE A 150 -10.98 18.33 -5.46
N LYS A 151 -12.07 18.82 -6.07
CA LYS A 151 -12.09 20.11 -6.80
C LYS A 151 -11.68 21.33 -5.95
N HIS A 152 -11.78 21.23 -4.62
CA HIS A 152 -11.37 22.30 -3.71
C HIS A 152 -9.88 22.26 -3.32
N GLN A 153 -9.16 21.21 -3.72
CA GLN A 153 -7.75 21.03 -3.39
C GLN A 153 -6.90 21.74 -4.46
N LYS A 154 -6.16 22.78 -4.04
CA LYS A 154 -5.28 23.56 -4.93
C LYS A 154 -3.91 22.91 -5.17
N ASP A 155 -3.61 21.82 -4.47
CA ASP A 155 -2.31 21.16 -4.53
C ASP A 155 -2.31 20.07 -5.59
N ASP A 156 -1.78 20.41 -6.78
CA ASP A 156 -1.69 19.50 -7.93
C ASP A 156 -0.89 18.22 -7.61
N ALA A 157 0.15 18.32 -6.76
CA ALA A 157 0.95 17.17 -6.36
C ALA A 157 0.13 16.17 -5.54
N LEU A 158 -0.77 16.68 -4.70
CA LEU A 158 -1.65 15.86 -3.88
C LEU A 158 -2.72 15.18 -4.75
N VAL A 159 -3.28 15.88 -5.74
CA VAL A 159 -4.21 15.31 -6.73
C VAL A 159 -3.53 14.21 -7.55
N ALA A 160 -2.29 14.42 -8.00
CA ALA A 160 -1.51 13.41 -8.72
C ALA A 160 -1.28 12.14 -7.86
N ARG A 161 -0.92 12.33 -6.58
CA ARG A 161 -0.72 11.21 -5.64
C ARG A 161 -2.02 10.43 -5.39
N GLN A 162 -3.16 11.11 -5.29
CA GLN A 162 -4.46 10.47 -5.17
C GLN A 162 -4.84 9.70 -6.43
N LEU A 163 -4.58 10.25 -7.62
CA LEU A 163 -4.81 9.57 -8.90
C LEU A 163 -4.01 8.26 -8.99
N ILE A 164 -2.73 8.29 -8.62
CA ILE A 164 -1.88 7.09 -8.62
C ILE A 164 -2.41 6.06 -7.61
N SER A 165 -2.79 6.51 -6.42
CA SER A 165 -3.39 5.64 -5.40
C SER A 165 -4.68 4.98 -5.88
N ALA A 166 -5.53 5.73 -6.60
CA ALA A 166 -6.77 5.20 -7.18
C ALA A 166 -6.49 4.19 -8.31
N LYS A 167 -5.51 4.47 -9.19
CA LYS A 167 -5.06 3.53 -10.24
C LYS A 167 -4.57 2.22 -9.63
N LEU A 168 -3.71 2.29 -8.62
CA LEU A 168 -3.17 1.12 -7.92
C LEU A 168 -4.28 0.31 -7.24
N PHE A 169 -5.20 0.98 -6.52
CA PHE A 169 -6.33 0.31 -5.88
C PHE A 169 -7.24 -0.41 -6.89
N TYR A 170 -7.60 0.29 -7.97
CA TYR A 170 -8.44 -0.28 -9.02
C TYR A 170 -7.76 -1.48 -9.70
N PHE A 171 -6.49 -1.34 -10.07
CA PHE A 171 -5.71 -2.41 -10.69
C PHE A 171 -5.61 -3.64 -9.78
N SER A 172 -5.29 -3.44 -8.50
CA SER A 172 -5.24 -4.55 -7.53
C SER A 172 -6.57 -5.30 -7.43
N ARG A 173 -7.69 -4.58 -7.45
CA ARG A 173 -9.01 -5.19 -7.40
C ARG A 173 -9.37 -5.90 -8.71
N LYS A 174 -9.11 -5.28 -9.87
CA LYS A 174 -9.46 -5.84 -11.20
C LYS A 174 -8.72 -7.14 -11.48
N PHE A 175 -7.45 -7.23 -11.06
CA PHE A 175 -6.61 -8.41 -11.27
C PHE A 175 -6.54 -9.35 -10.06
N ASN A 176 -7.37 -9.13 -9.02
CA ASN A 176 -7.42 -9.92 -7.79
C ASN A 176 -6.03 -10.16 -7.17
N LEU A 177 -5.23 -9.09 -7.09
CA LEU A 177 -3.88 -9.19 -6.54
C LEU A 177 -3.93 -9.57 -5.05
N THR A 178 -2.99 -10.41 -4.62
CA THR A 178 -2.79 -10.66 -3.19
C THR A 178 -2.33 -9.37 -2.51
N GLU A 179 -2.65 -9.23 -1.21
CA GLU A 179 -2.27 -8.05 -0.44
C GLU A 179 -0.76 -7.78 -0.51
N LYS A 180 0.06 -8.84 -0.43
CA LYS A 180 1.52 -8.77 -0.57
C LYS A 180 1.97 -8.23 -1.93
N MET A 181 1.37 -8.70 -3.04
CA MET A 181 1.69 -8.20 -4.37
C MET A 181 1.25 -6.75 -4.54
N SER A 182 0.10 -6.38 -3.96
CA SER A 182 -0.37 -5.00 -3.99
C SER A 182 0.55 -4.05 -3.23
N THR A 183 1.17 -4.47 -2.13
CA THR A 183 2.13 -3.62 -1.39
C THR A 183 3.42 -3.45 -2.19
N LEU A 184 3.95 -4.53 -2.76
CA LEU A 184 5.16 -4.47 -3.60
C LEU A 184 4.97 -3.54 -4.81
N LEU A 185 3.85 -3.66 -5.52
CA LEU A 185 3.54 -2.76 -6.64
C LEU A 185 3.41 -1.30 -6.19
N LYS A 186 2.79 -1.05 -5.03
CA LYS A 186 2.63 0.31 -4.50
C LYS A 186 3.98 0.94 -4.20
N ASP A 187 4.86 0.21 -3.52
CA ASP A 187 6.19 0.71 -3.13
C ASP A 187 7.01 1.02 -4.39
N GLU A 188 7.03 0.13 -5.38
CA GLU A 188 7.74 0.33 -6.64
C GLU A 188 7.23 1.54 -7.43
N VAL A 189 5.91 1.69 -7.56
CA VAL A 189 5.30 2.81 -8.30
C VAL A 189 5.50 4.14 -7.56
N LEU A 190 5.42 4.18 -6.22
CA LEU A 190 5.70 5.39 -5.44
C LEU A 190 7.18 5.78 -5.48
N ASN A 191 8.09 4.81 -5.41
CA ASN A 191 9.53 5.04 -5.51
C ASN A 191 9.88 5.61 -6.89
N SER A 192 9.30 5.06 -7.96
CA SER A 192 9.47 5.58 -9.32
C SER A 192 8.94 7.01 -9.46
N LEU A 193 7.84 7.36 -8.79
CA LEU A 193 7.30 8.72 -8.82
C LEU A 193 8.21 9.70 -8.10
N THR A 194 8.72 9.33 -6.92
CA THR A 194 9.62 10.18 -6.13
C THR A 194 10.86 10.57 -6.94
N ASN A 195 11.33 9.66 -7.80
CA ASN A 195 12.48 9.92 -8.68
C ASN A 195 12.12 10.71 -9.96
N GLN A 196 10.84 10.89 -10.30
CA GLN A 196 10.38 11.59 -11.52
C GLN A 196 9.70 12.94 -11.25
N VAL A 197 9.51 13.35 -9.98
CA VAL A 197 8.91 14.65 -9.64
C VAL A 197 9.74 15.85 -10.12
N ASP A 198 11.00 15.65 -10.50
CA ASP A 198 11.80 16.70 -11.17
C ASP A 198 11.49 16.89 -12.67
N ASP A 199 10.73 15.98 -13.31
CA ASP A 199 10.51 15.99 -14.77
C ASP A 199 9.03 16.01 -15.20
N PHE A 200 8.09 15.68 -14.29
CA PHE A 200 6.66 15.58 -14.62
C PHE A 200 5.91 16.91 -14.80
N SER A 201 6.55 18.06 -14.55
CA SER A 201 5.91 19.37 -14.71
C SER A 201 5.62 19.73 -16.19
N SER A 202 6.17 18.97 -17.16
CA SER A 202 6.14 19.37 -18.57
C SER A 202 5.20 18.57 -19.49
N GLN A 203 4.55 17.47 -19.07
CA GLN A 203 3.94 16.55 -20.05
C GLN A 203 2.43 16.24 -19.98
N GLN A 204 1.62 16.79 -19.06
CA GLN A 204 0.18 16.51 -19.12
C GLN A 204 -0.73 17.67 -18.71
N ILE A 205 -0.89 18.65 -19.61
CA ILE A 205 -2.19 19.29 -19.92
C ILE A 205 -2.20 19.69 -21.41
N GLU A 206 -2.19 18.73 -22.33
CA GLU A 206 -2.73 18.96 -23.68
C GLU A 206 -4.20 18.57 -23.65
N THR A 207 -5.02 19.53 -23.26
CA THR A 207 -6.44 19.51 -23.54
C THR A 207 -6.58 19.80 -25.03
N GLU A 208 -7.05 18.82 -25.81
CA GLU A 208 -7.46 19.00 -27.20
C GLU A 208 -8.53 20.10 -27.30
N ALA A 209 -8.09 21.34 -27.49
CA ALA A 209 -8.93 22.42 -27.98
C ALA A 209 -8.96 22.33 -29.50
N LYS A 210 -10.00 21.67 -30.00
CA LYS A 210 -10.42 21.62 -31.39
C LYS A 210 -10.46 23.04 -31.97
N GLY A 211 -9.76 23.23 -33.10
CA GLY A 211 -9.48 24.53 -33.70
C GLY A 211 -10.70 25.43 -33.90
N VAL A 212 -10.54 26.67 -33.45
CA VAL A 212 -11.24 27.84 -33.97
C VAL A 212 -10.16 28.90 -34.21
N ASP A 213 -9.97 29.20 -35.48
CA ASP A 213 -9.07 30.21 -36.02
C ASP A 213 -9.65 31.59 -35.71
N LEU A 214 -9.13 32.26 -34.68
CA LEU A 214 -9.49 33.64 -34.33
C LEU A 214 -8.23 34.40 -33.86
N ALA A 215 -8.02 35.52 -34.53
CA ALA A 215 -7.08 36.64 -34.36
C ALA A 215 -6.22 36.74 -33.07
N PRO A 216 -5.01 37.34 -33.15
CA PRO A 216 -4.11 37.49 -32.01
C PRO A 216 -4.70 38.45 -30.97
N GLN A 217 -5.31 37.89 -29.92
CA GLN A 217 -5.55 38.59 -28.67
C GLN A 217 -4.28 38.48 -27.81
N GLU A 218 -3.78 39.64 -27.35
CA GLU A 218 -2.77 39.76 -26.30
C GLU A 218 -3.24 38.97 -25.06
N GLN A 219 -2.71 37.75 -24.90
CA GLN A 219 -2.84 37.00 -23.67
C GLN A 219 -1.98 37.66 -22.59
N PRO A 220 -2.46 37.77 -21.34
CA PRO A 220 -1.64 38.23 -20.24
C PRO A 220 -0.40 37.34 -20.12
N PRO A 221 0.79 37.91 -19.83
CA PRO A 221 2.03 37.16 -19.81
C PRO A 221 1.91 35.97 -18.85
N ARG A 222 2.18 34.77 -19.38
CA ARG A 222 2.18 33.52 -18.61
C ARG A 222 3.12 33.69 -17.40
N PRO A 223 2.72 33.28 -16.18
CA PRO A 223 3.59 33.39 -15.01
C PRO A 223 4.86 32.57 -15.21
N LEU A 224 6.00 33.16 -14.80
CA LEU A 224 7.31 32.53 -14.87
C LEU A 224 7.39 31.33 -13.93
N SER A 225 8.11 30.29 -14.35
CA SER A 225 8.40 29.14 -13.47
C SER A 225 9.39 29.53 -12.37
N PHE A 226 9.32 28.86 -11.21
CA PHE A 226 10.22 29.14 -10.07
C PHE A 226 11.70 29.04 -10.45
N LYS A 227 12.06 28.08 -11.30
CA LYS A 227 13.43 27.92 -11.81
C LYS A 227 13.90 29.16 -12.58
N GLN A 228 13.05 29.70 -13.46
CA GLN A 228 13.37 30.92 -14.21
C GLN A 228 13.51 32.13 -13.28
N VAL A 229 12.65 32.24 -12.25
CA VAL A 229 12.76 33.31 -11.24
C VAL A 229 14.11 33.23 -10.51
N MET A 230 14.55 32.03 -10.14
CA MET A 230 15.86 31.84 -9.51
C MET A 230 17.02 32.22 -10.44
N GLU A 231 16.93 31.90 -11.74
CA GLU A 231 17.95 32.31 -12.71
C GLU A 231 18.04 33.84 -12.90
N TYR A 232 16.92 34.56 -12.80
CA TYR A 232 16.91 36.03 -12.81
C TYR A 232 17.59 36.60 -11.56
N ILE A 233 17.29 36.03 -10.39
CA ILE A 233 17.92 36.42 -9.10
C ILE A 233 19.42 36.17 -9.13
N GLU A 234 19.86 35.01 -9.61
CA GLU A 234 21.29 34.66 -9.70
C GLU A 234 22.06 35.55 -10.68
N ARG A 235 21.42 35.97 -11.78
CA ARG A 235 21.98 36.94 -12.74
C ARG A 235 21.95 38.39 -12.25
N GLY A 236 21.22 38.67 -11.18
CA GLY A 236 20.99 40.04 -10.70
C GLY A 236 20.12 40.86 -11.66
N GLU A 237 19.29 40.20 -12.47
CA GLU A 237 18.35 40.83 -13.40
C GLU A 237 16.96 40.96 -12.73
N GLU A 238 16.21 41.99 -13.09
CA GLU A 238 14.86 42.20 -12.57
C GLU A 238 13.89 41.14 -13.10
N VAL A 239 13.05 40.58 -12.22
CA VAL A 239 12.09 39.53 -12.59
C VAL A 239 10.94 40.16 -13.41
N PRO A 240 10.71 39.71 -14.66
CA PRO A 240 9.65 40.25 -15.49
C PRO A 240 8.28 40.16 -14.79
N GLY A 241 7.59 41.29 -14.66
CA GLY A 241 6.27 41.39 -14.02
C GLY A 241 6.29 41.62 -12.51
N ALA A 242 7.47 41.70 -11.87
CA ALA A 242 7.57 42.22 -10.51
C ALA A 242 7.50 43.75 -10.54
N GLU A 243 6.58 44.33 -9.79
CA GLU A 243 6.54 45.79 -9.59
C GLU A 243 7.68 46.18 -8.64
N THR A 244 8.63 46.98 -9.13
CA THR A 244 9.71 47.53 -8.30
C THR A 244 9.09 48.45 -7.26
N ILE A 245 9.01 47.99 -6.01
CA ILE A 245 8.60 48.82 -4.89
C ILE A 245 9.73 49.83 -4.67
N VAL A 246 9.52 51.06 -5.12
CA VAL A 246 10.42 52.18 -4.80
C VAL A 246 10.26 52.47 -3.31
N VAL A 247 11.10 51.83 -2.50
CA VAL A 247 11.21 52.15 -1.08
C VAL A 247 12.00 53.44 -0.98
N GLU A 248 11.30 54.57 -0.97
CA GLU A 248 11.92 55.82 -0.54
C GLU A 248 12.36 55.66 0.92
N PRO A 249 13.61 55.98 1.28
CA PRO A 249 14.06 55.94 2.66
C PRO A 249 13.29 57.02 3.44
N THR A 250 12.19 56.60 4.04
CA THR A 250 11.43 57.43 4.95
C THR A 250 12.32 57.68 6.18
N ASN A 251 12.93 58.86 6.24
CA ASN A 251 13.65 59.37 7.42
C ASN A 251 12.68 59.72 8.56
N GLU A 252 11.61 58.93 8.73
CA GLU A 252 10.72 59.05 9.86
C GLU A 252 11.45 58.53 11.11
N PRO A 253 11.40 59.28 12.22
CA PRO A 253 11.99 58.83 13.47
C PRO A 253 11.34 57.50 13.87
N VAL A 254 12.18 56.55 14.31
CA VAL A 254 11.77 55.20 14.75
C VAL A 254 10.53 55.33 15.64
N THR A 255 9.40 54.82 15.17
CA THR A 255 8.16 54.87 15.94
C THR A 255 8.38 54.08 17.23
N SER A 256 8.39 54.76 18.38
CA SER A 256 8.57 54.10 19.67
C SER A 256 7.35 53.20 19.92
N CYS A 257 7.53 51.91 19.68
CA CYS A 257 6.51 50.90 19.92
C CYS A 257 6.38 50.67 21.43
N THR A 258 5.61 51.52 22.11
CA THR A 258 5.21 51.35 23.51
C THR A 258 4.01 50.40 23.61
N LYS A 259 4.04 49.28 22.86
CA LYS A 259 3.07 48.21 23.09
C LYS A 259 3.62 47.32 24.19
N GLU A 260 2.98 47.36 25.35
CA GLU A 260 3.20 46.38 26.40
C GLU A 260 2.97 44.98 25.81
N LEU A 261 4.02 44.16 25.80
CA LEU A 261 3.93 42.80 25.33
C LEU A 261 3.04 42.02 26.29
N PRO A 262 1.97 41.37 25.80
CA PRO A 262 1.18 40.49 26.65
C PRO A 262 2.08 39.39 27.19
N ARG A 263 2.01 39.13 28.50
CA ARG A 263 2.79 38.06 29.12
C ARG A 263 2.49 36.75 28.43
N LYS A 264 3.55 36.03 28.12
CA LYS A 264 3.44 34.69 27.55
C LYS A 264 2.76 33.80 28.58
N PRO A 265 1.87 32.87 28.17
CA PRO A 265 1.10 32.03 29.10
C PRO A 265 1.94 31.07 29.95
N TRP A 266 3.27 31.05 29.80
CA TRP A 266 4.20 30.24 30.57
C TRP A 266 5.10 31.06 31.51
N GLU A 267 4.93 32.39 31.58
CA GLU A 267 5.57 33.27 32.58
C GLU A 267 4.75 33.41 33.86
#